data_AF-A0A522BS27-F1
#
_entry.id   AF-A0A522BS27-F1
#
_cell.length_a   1.000
_cell.length_b   1.000
_cell.length_c   1.000
_cell.angle_alpha   90.00
_cell.angle_beta   90.00
_cell.angle_gamma   90.00
#
_symmetry.space_group_name_H-M   'P 1'
#
loop_
_entity.id
_entity.type
_entity.pdbx_description
1 polymer ?
#
loop_
_entity_poly.entity_id
_entity_poly.type
_entity_poly.pdbx_seq_one_letter_code
_entity_poly.pdbx_strand_id
1 'polypeptide(L)'
;MHMQASSPLFVDLDGTLIKTDLLVESFLSLLVEQPLAAMRAPMWLARGKSALKHEIAGRIELDAAALPYNEDLLAWLRKQREGGRRIFLATASNERLAQRVADHLGVFDGVLASDEARNLSGVRKLEAIRGVAGDDFTYAGNDHVDVPIWQAARGSIAVGAPAGILRDLKSRGNLEAEFDGGSGGLKALVKALRPQQWLKNLLVFLPLLPLAKAAGVQMPHMLLQCLLAFVAFSLCASAVYVVNDLSDLPSDRAHPRKRKRPFASGAASAVHGILAVPLLLAVAFAIAASVSWLFTTVLFIYLVITTAYTFLLKRYALIDVLTLAGLYTIRVIGGAAAIAVVPSFWILAFSMFVFYSLALAKRYAELDTMRALNREGAKGRGYHVADISAVQLMGISSGLLSVLVMALYINSPEILTRYRHPQWLWGVCPLLMLWVSRVWLKAARSEMTDDPLVFAVKDKMSRLTIAAAGLLVLASLLW
;
A
#
# COMPACT_ATOMS: atom_id res chain seq x y z
N MET A 1 -8.96 -38.68 -39.85
CA MET A 1 -9.70 -37.93 -38.79
C MET A 1 -9.58 -36.45 -39.12
N HIS A 2 -10.64 -35.82 -39.63
CA HIS A 2 -10.67 -34.36 -39.78
C HIS A 2 -10.76 -33.75 -38.38
N MET A 3 -9.68 -33.11 -37.90
CA MET A 3 -9.77 -32.17 -36.78
C MET A 3 -10.73 -31.06 -37.25
N GLN A 4 -11.92 -30.95 -36.64
CA GLN A 4 -12.72 -29.75 -36.79
C GLN A 4 -11.85 -28.57 -36.37
N ALA A 5 -11.55 -27.68 -37.33
CA ALA A 5 -10.79 -26.48 -37.05
C ALA A 5 -11.53 -25.68 -35.97
N SER A 6 -10.88 -25.51 -34.81
CA SER A 6 -11.44 -24.72 -33.72
C SER A 6 -11.63 -23.28 -34.22
N SER A 7 -12.81 -22.70 -33.95
CA SER A 7 -13.11 -21.32 -34.32
C SER A 7 -12.02 -20.37 -33.81
N PRO A 8 -11.65 -19.32 -34.58
CA PRO A 8 -10.73 -18.29 -34.10
C PRO A 8 -11.17 -17.72 -32.74
N LEU A 9 -10.21 -17.58 -31.84
CA LEU A 9 -10.43 -17.06 -30.49
C LEU A 9 -10.04 -15.59 -30.41
N PHE A 10 -10.95 -14.75 -29.95
CA PHE A 10 -10.70 -13.35 -29.66
C PHE A 10 -10.69 -13.14 -28.14
N VAL A 11 -9.65 -12.50 -27.63
CA VAL A 11 -9.41 -12.34 -26.20
C VAL A 11 -9.41 -10.87 -25.84
N ASP A 12 -10.24 -10.46 -24.88
CA ASP A 12 -10.17 -9.11 -24.33
C ASP A 12 -8.93 -8.91 -23.45
N LEU A 13 -8.47 -7.67 -23.33
CA LEU A 13 -7.27 -7.33 -22.60
C LEU A 13 -7.58 -6.95 -21.15
N ASP A 14 -8.31 -5.84 -20.98
CA ASP A 14 -8.56 -5.21 -19.68
C ASP A 14 -9.55 -6.06 -18.86
N GLY A 15 -9.15 -6.45 -17.65
CA GLY A 15 -9.95 -7.32 -16.77
C GLY A 15 -10.11 -8.78 -17.22
N THR A 16 -9.57 -9.14 -18.39
CA THR A 16 -9.62 -10.51 -18.95
C THR A 16 -8.20 -11.11 -19.01
N LEU A 17 -7.35 -10.66 -19.95
CA LEU A 17 -5.96 -11.12 -20.04
C LEU A 17 -5.10 -10.57 -18.90
N ILE A 18 -5.30 -9.31 -18.56
CA ILE A 18 -4.72 -8.68 -17.36
C ILE A 18 -5.80 -8.46 -16.32
N LYS A 19 -5.44 -8.52 -15.04
CA LYS A 19 -6.37 -8.32 -13.92
C LYS A 19 -6.73 -6.86 -13.66
N THR A 20 -6.14 -5.95 -14.41
CA THR A 20 -6.24 -4.49 -14.25
C THR A 20 -6.72 -3.84 -15.55
N ASP A 21 -6.80 -2.52 -15.55
CA ASP A 21 -7.17 -1.69 -16.70
C ASP A 21 -5.95 -0.89 -17.17
N LEU A 22 -5.53 -1.09 -18.41
CA LEU A 22 -4.35 -0.46 -19.00
C LEU A 22 -4.43 1.07 -19.02
N LEU A 23 -5.61 1.66 -19.20
CA LEU A 23 -5.76 3.10 -19.19
C LEU A 23 -5.47 3.65 -17.79
N VAL A 24 -5.97 2.99 -16.76
CA VAL A 24 -5.71 3.37 -15.36
C VAL A 24 -4.23 3.19 -15.01
N GLU A 25 -3.63 2.06 -15.37
CA GLU A 25 -2.20 1.79 -15.20
C GLU A 25 -1.33 2.86 -15.86
N SER A 26 -1.69 3.19 -17.11
CA SER A 26 -0.95 4.16 -17.91
C SER A 26 -1.08 5.58 -17.35
N PHE A 27 -2.28 5.94 -16.88
CA PHE A 27 -2.53 7.23 -16.26
C PHE A 27 -1.80 7.38 -14.92
N LEU A 28 -1.76 6.33 -14.08
CA LEU A 28 -1.00 6.34 -12.83
C LEU A 28 0.50 6.50 -13.08
N SER A 29 1.03 5.81 -14.10
CA SER A 29 2.43 5.97 -14.52
C SER A 29 2.70 7.40 -15.00
N LEU A 30 1.81 7.97 -15.82
CA LEU A 30 1.91 9.37 -16.27
C LEU A 30 1.88 10.36 -15.09
N LEU A 31 1.05 10.12 -14.08
CA LEU A 31 0.94 10.99 -12.90
C LEU A 31 2.23 11.01 -12.07
N VAL A 32 2.98 9.89 -12.04
CA VAL A 32 4.25 9.79 -11.33
C VAL A 32 5.42 10.35 -12.15
N GLU A 33 5.48 10.03 -13.45
CA GLU A 33 6.60 10.41 -14.32
C GLU A 33 6.49 11.84 -14.86
N GLN A 34 5.28 12.28 -15.21
CA GLN A 34 5.01 13.57 -15.85
C GLN A 34 3.73 14.23 -15.27
N PRO A 35 3.72 14.63 -13.98
CA PRO A 35 2.53 15.15 -13.30
C PRO A 35 1.89 16.36 -14.00
N LEU A 36 2.72 17.26 -14.57
CA LEU A 36 2.23 18.42 -15.32
C LEU A 36 1.49 18.03 -16.61
N ALA A 37 1.90 16.94 -17.26
CA ALA A 37 1.19 16.40 -18.41
C ALA A 37 -0.11 15.72 -17.96
N ALA A 38 -0.10 14.95 -16.87
CA ALA A 38 -1.29 14.32 -16.32
C ALA A 38 -2.41 15.32 -15.98
N MET A 39 -2.06 16.54 -15.53
CA MET A 39 -3.02 17.63 -15.30
C MET A 39 -3.80 18.06 -16.56
N ARG A 40 -3.31 17.75 -17.76
CA ARG A 40 -3.98 18.03 -19.03
C ARG A 40 -5.02 16.99 -19.43
N ALA A 41 -5.15 15.89 -18.68
CA ALA A 41 -6.09 14.81 -18.98
C ALA A 41 -7.56 15.26 -19.17
N PRO A 42 -8.11 16.22 -18.39
CA PRO A 42 -9.45 16.73 -18.64
C PRO A 42 -9.61 17.38 -20.03
N MET A 43 -8.58 18.08 -20.52
CA MET A 43 -8.59 18.69 -21.86
C MET A 43 -8.55 17.63 -22.95
N TRP A 44 -7.79 16.55 -22.77
CA TRP A 44 -7.77 15.42 -23.70
C TRP A 44 -9.09 14.67 -23.71
N LEU A 45 -9.70 14.47 -22.53
CA LEU A 45 -11.01 13.83 -22.40
C LEU A 45 -12.11 14.65 -23.08
N ALA A 46 -12.04 16.00 -23.02
CA ALA A 46 -12.96 16.88 -23.71
C ALA A 46 -12.92 16.73 -25.24
N ARG A 47 -11.80 16.26 -25.81
CA ARG A 47 -11.65 15.89 -27.22
C ARG A 47 -12.15 14.47 -27.53
N GLY A 48 -12.49 13.69 -26.51
CA GLY A 48 -13.01 12.33 -26.62
C GLY A 48 -12.14 11.28 -25.91
N LYS A 49 -12.73 10.10 -25.64
CA LYS A 49 -12.06 8.98 -24.95
C LYS A 49 -10.86 8.44 -25.74
N SER A 50 -10.94 8.40 -27.07
CA SER A 50 -9.82 7.94 -27.92
C SER A 50 -8.63 8.89 -27.86
N ALA A 51 -8.87 10.21 -27.91
CA ALA A 51 -7.83 11.23 -27.78
C ALA A 51 -7.10 11.13 -26.42
N LEU A 52 -7.85 10.93 -25.32
CA LEU A 52 -7.26 10.69 -24.00
C LEU A 52 -6.33 9.47 -24.00
N LYS A 53 -6.80 8.33 -24.53
CA LYS A 53 -6.02 7.09 -24.60
C LYS A 53 -4.75 7.27 -25.44
N HIS A 54 -4.86 7.95 -26.58
CA HIS A 54 -3.74 8.22 -27.48
C HIS A 54 -2.67 9.10 -26.82
N GLU A 55 -3.07 10.23 -26.22
CA GLU A 55 -2.15 11.15 -25.54
C GLU A 55 -1.41 10.49 -24.37
N ILE A 56 -2.09 9.64 -23.59
CA ILE A 56 -1.46 8.89 -22.50
C ILE A 56 -0.46 7.88 -23.09
N ALA A 57 -0.89 7.05 -24.05
CA ALA A 57 -0.04 6.01 -24.65
C ALA A 57 1.19 6.57 -25.38
N GLY A 58 1.11 7.79 -25.90
CA GLY A 58 2.23 8.47 -26.55
C GLY A 58 3.32 8.96 -25.59
N ARG A 59 2.99 9.12 -24.30
CA ARG A 59 3.83 9.81 -23.30
C ARG A 59 4.49 8.88 -22.29
N ILE A 60 4.06 7.63 -22.22
CA ILE A 60 4.57 6.64 -21.25
C ILE A 60 5.15 5.43 -21.95
N GLU A 61 6.08 4.75 -21.27
CA GLU A 61 6.52 3.43 -21.68
C GLU A 61 6.02 2.37 -20.71
N LEU A 62 5.03 1.59 -21.17
CA LEU A 62 4.52 0.47 -20.40
C LEU A 62 5.48 -0.73 -20.47
N ASP A 63 5.92 -1.20 -19.31
CA ASP A 63 6.57 -2.51 -19.17
C ASP A 63 5.52 -3.63 -19.19
N ALA A 64 5.35 -4.25 -20.36
CA ALA A 64 4.40 -5.34 -20.55
C ALA A 64 4.71 -6.54 -19.64
N ALA A 65 5.98 -6.83 -19.36
CA ALA A 65 6.37 -7.98 -18.55
C ALA A 65 5.94 -7.84 -17.08
N ALA A 66 5.78 -6.61 -16.61
CA ALA A 66 5.36 -6.32 -15.24
C ALA A 66 3.84 -6.35 -15.06
N LEU A 67 3.01 -6.52 -16.10
CA LEU A 67 1.55 -6.50 -15.95
C LEU A 67 1.02 -7.70 -15.13
N PRO A 68 -0.06 -7.52 -14.35
CA PRO A 68 -0.65 -8.59 -13.55
C PRO A 68 -1.53 -9.49 -14.43
N TYR A 69 -0.90 -10.37 -15.21
CA TYR A 69 -1.59 -11.30 -16.09
C TYR A 69 -2.46 -12.31 -15.33
N ASN A 70 -3.51 -12.78 -15.99
CA ASN A 70 -4.22 -13.98 -15.58
C ASN A 70 -3.42 -15.22 -16.05
N GLU A 71 -2.55 -15.71 -15.16
CA GLU A 71 -1.64 -16.82 -15.47
C GLU A 71 -2.36 -18.11 -15.91
N ASP A 72 -3.52 -18.41 -15.33
CA ASP A 72 -4.30 -19.61 -15.68
C ASP A 72 -4.87 -19.50 -17.10
N LEU A 73 -5.44 -18.35 -17.44
CA LEU A 73 -5.90 -18.05 -18.79
C LEU A 73 -4.73 -18.07 -19.78
N LEU A 74 -3.60 -17.42 -19.45
CA LEU A 74 -2.44 -17.35 -20.33
C LEU A 74 -1.84 -18.73 -20.60
N ALA A 75 -1.75 -19.59 -19.58
CA ALA A 75 -1.32 -20.98 -19.75
C ALA A 75 -2.29 -21.77 -20.64
N TRP A 76 -3.60 -21.52 -20.53
CA TRP A 76 -4.59 -22.14 -21.40
C TRP A 76 -4.51 -21.63 -22.85
N LEU A 77 -4.32 -20.33 -23.07
CA LEU A 77 -4.15 -19.74 -24.41
C LEU A 77 -2.93 -20.32 -25.14
N ARG A 78 -1.81 -20.52 -24.43
CA ARG A 78 -0.61 -21.16 -25.00
C ARG A 78 -0.92 -22.56 -25.52
N LYS A 79 -1.66 -23.36 -24.74
CA LYS A 79 -2.10 -24.71 -25.17
C LYS A 79 -3.03 -24.67 -26.38
N GLN A 80 -3.94 -23.69 -26.47
CA GLN A 80 -4.82 -23.53 -27.63
C GLN A 80 -4.02 -23.20 -28.90
N ARG A 81 -3.01 -22.33 -28.79
CA ARG A 81 -2.12 -21.98 -29.91
C ARG A 81 -1.28 -23.18 -30.36
N GLU A 82 -0.73 -23.95 -29.42
CA GLU A 82 -0.03 -25.20 -29.72
C GLU A 82 -0.94 -26.22 -30.43
N GLY A 83 -2.23 -26.23 -30.10
CA GLY A 83 -3.27 -26.99 -30.80
C GLY A 83 -3.66 -26.46 -32.18
N GLY A 84 -3.03 -25.38 -32.66
CA GLY A 84 -3.28 -24.78 -33.98
C GLY A 84 -4.46 -23.81 -34.05
N ARG A 85 -5.08 -23.45 -32.91
CA ARG A 85 -6.16 -22.46 -32.88
C ARG A 85 -5.58 -21.06 -33.10
N ARG A 86 -6.18 -20.29 -34.03
CA ARG A 86 -5.82 -18.89 -34.23
C ARG A 86 -6.34 -18.03 -33.08
N ILE A 87 -5.50 -17.17 -32.52
CA ILE A 87 -5.82 -16.34 -31.36
C ILE A 87 -5.54 -14.87 -31.67
N PHE A 88 -6.51 -14.01 -31.42
CA PHE A 88 -6.43 -12.57 -31.63
C PHE A 88 -6.64 -11.82 -30.33
N LEU A 89 -5.91 -10.72 -30.14
CA LEU A 89 -6.17 -9.79 -29.06
C LEU A 89 -7.21 -8.78 -29.54
N ALA A 90 -8.33 -8.61 -28.83
CA ALA A 90 -9.42 -7.71 -29.22
C ALA A 90 -9.78 -6.77 -28.08
N THR A 91 -9.26 -5.54 -28.10
CA THR A 91 -9.32 -4.62 -26.96
C THR A 91 -9.79 -3.22 -27.33
N ALA A 92 -10.39 -2.53 -26.36
CA ALA A 92 -10.64 -1.10 -26.45
C ALA A 92 -9.40 -0.25 -26.08
N SER A 93 -8.31 -0.84 -25.58
CA SER A 93 -7.07 -0.11 -25.27
C SER A 93 -6.42 0.44 -26.55
N ASN A 94 -5.48 1.38 -26.40
CA ASN A 94 -4.76 1.96 -27.54
C ASN A 94 -3.87 0.90 -28.23
N GLU A 95 -3.83 0.94 -29.55
CA GLU A 95 -3.06 0.01 -30.40
C GLU A 95 -1.59 -0.15 -30.00
N ARG A 96 -0.91 0.95 -29.63
CA ARG A 96 0.52 0.91 -29.28
C ARG A 96 0.76 0.07 -28.02
N LEU A 97 -0.12 0.19 -27.03
CA LEU A 97 -0.03 -0.57 -25.78
C LEU A 97 -0.46 -2.03 -25.99
N ALA A 98 -1.54 -2.24 -26.75
CA ALA A 98 -2.03 -3.57 -27.07
C ALA A 98 -0.99 -4.38 -27.87
N GLN A 99 -0.35 -3.76 -28.85
CA GLN A 99 0.69 -4.39 -29.65
C GLN A 99 1.91 -4.79 -28.79
N ARG A 100 2.37 -3.92 -27.89
CA ARG A 100 3.45 -4.26 -26.95
C ARG A 100 3.12 -5.48 -26.08
N VAL A 101 1.87 -5.60 -25.62
CA VAL A 101 1.42 -6.79 -24.87
C VAL A 101 1.42 -8.02 -25.77
N ALA A 102 0.93 -7.90 -27.01
CA ALA A 102 0.90 -9.01 -27.95
C ALA A 102 2.31 -9.51 -28.32
N ASP A 103 3.22 -8.59 -28.62
CA ASP A 103 4.62 -8.85 -28.94
C ASP A 103 5.35 -9.52 -27.77
N HIS A 104 5.11 -9.02 -26.55
CA HIS A 104 5.71 -9.59 -25.34
C HIS A 104 5.28 -11.04 -25.10
N LEU A 105 3.99 -11.34 -25.26
CA LEU A 105 3.45 -12.67 -24.96
C LEU A 105 3.69 -13.68 -26.08
N GLY A 106 3.75 -13.23 -27.34
CA GLY A 106 3.99 -14.08 -28.51
C GLY A 106 2.90 -15.12 -28.78
N VAL A 107 1.70 -14.95 -28.19
CA VAL A 107 0.56 -15.90 -28.30
C VAL A 107 -0.53 -15.44 -29.25
N PHE A 108 -0.49 -14.22 -29.77
CA PHE A 108 -1.50 -13.69 -30.68
C PHE A 108 -1.02 -13.73 -32.15
N ASP A 109 -1.95 -13.94 -33.08
CA ASP A 109 -1.77 -13.89 -34.54
C ASP A 109 -2.13 -12.51 -35.12
N GLY A 110 -2.80 -11.67 -34.33
CA GLY A 110 -3.16 -10.31 -34.70
C GLY A 110 -3.80 -9.56 -33.54
N VAL A 111 -3.89 -8.23 -33.70
CA VAL A 111 -4.42 -7.31 -32.69
C VAL A 111 -5.50 -6.44 -33.32
N LEU A 112 -6.67 -6.41 -32.69
CA LEU A 112 -7.75 -5.46 -32.93
C LEU A 112 -7.79 -4.52 -31.73
N ALA A 113 -7.42 -3.25 -31.93
CA ALA A 113 -7.29 -2.27 -30.86
C ALA A 113 -7.81 -0.89 -31.27
N SER A 114 -8.08 -0.02 -30.30
CA SER A 114 -8.53 1.35 -30.58
C SER A 114 -7.38 2.20 -31.12
N ASP A 115 -7.70 3.04 -32.11
CA ASP A 115 -6.82 4.06 -32.65
C ASP A 115 -7.24 5.48 -32.16
N GLU A 116 -6.61 6.53 -32.69
CA GLU A 116 -6.90 7.93 -32.31
C GLU A 116 -8.35 8.35 -32.62
N ALA A 117 -8.95 7.81 -33.68
CA ALA A 117 -10.27 8.21 -34.19
C ALA A 117 -11.39 7.22 -33.82
N ARG A 118 -11.06 5.94 -33.59
CA ARG A 118 -12.00 4.83 -33.44
C ARG A 118 -11.79 4.09 -32.11
N ASN A 119 -12.80 4.13 -31.25
CA ASN A 119 -12.83 3.36 -30.00
C ASN A 119 -13.51 1.99 -30.23
N LEU A 120 -12.75 0.89 -30.11
CA LEU A 120 -13.20 -0.50 -30.25
C LEU A 120 -13.81 -1.05 -28.95
N SER A 121 -14.98 -0.56 -28.55
CA SER A 121 -15.72 -1.08 -27.39
C SER A 121 -17.13 -1.55 -27.75
N GLY A 122 -17.61 -2.63 -27.12
CA GLY A 122 -18.96 -3.15 -27.30
C GLY A 122 -19.26 -3.52 -28.76
N VAL A 123 -20.33 -2.95 -29.33
CA VAL A 123 -20.81 -3.26 -30.69
C VAL A 123 -19.75 -3.03 -31.76
N ARG A 124 -18.92 -1.98 -31.66
CA ARG A 124 -17.84 -1.73 -32.63
C ARG A 124 -16.74 -2.79 -32.56
N LYS A 125 -16.50 -3.35 -31.37
CA LYS A 125 -15.57 -4.47 -31.19
C LYS A 125 -16.13 -5.72 -31.89
N LEU A 126 -17.44 -5.98 -31.74
CA LEU A 126 -18.13 -7.06 -32.46
C LEU A 126 -18.02 -6.90 -33.99
N GLU A 127 -18.28 -5.71 -34.52
CA GLU A 127 -18.16 -5.43 -35.96
C GLU A 127 -16.74 -5.70 -36.48
N ALA A 128 -15.72 -5.28 -35.74
CA ALA A 128 -14.32 -5.54 -36.08
C ALA A 128 -13.97 -7.04 -36.05
N ILE A 129 -14.47 -7.77 -35.05
CA ILE A 129 -14.29 -9.23 -34.95
C ILE A 129 -14.93 -9.94 -36.15
N ARG A 130 -16.18 -9.55 -36.48
CA ARG A 130 -16.91 -10.08 -37.64
C ARG A 130 -16.21 -9.78 -38.96
N GLY A 131 -15.56 -8.63 -39.08
CA GLY A 131 -14.75 -8.29 -40.25
C GLY A 131 -13.57 -9.24 -40.48
N VAL A 132 -13.08 -9.92 -39.44
CA VAL A 132 -11.95 -10.87 -39.52
C VAL A 132 -12.39 -12.32 -39.61
N ALA A 133 -13.39 -12.73 -38.83
CA ALA A 133 -13.77 -14.14 -38.67
C ALA A 133 -15.22 -14.47 -39.08
N GLY A 134 -16.01 -13.49 -39.52
CA GLY A 134 -17.45 -13.68 -39.74
C GLY A 134 -18.18 -13.99 -38.42
N ASP A 135 -19.17 -14.87 -38.47
CA ASP A 135 -19.96 -15.28 -37.29
C ASP A 135 -19.42 -16.54 -36.58
N ASP A 136 -18.34 -17.15 -37.08
CA ASP A 136 -17.74 -18.37 -36.50
C ASP A 136 -16.52 -18.04 -35.64
N PHE A 137 -16.74 -17.49 -34.45
CA PHE A 137 -15.68 -17.12 -33.51
C PHE A 137 -16.03 -17.46 -32.06
N THR A 138 -15.00 -17.56 -31.23
CA THR A 138 -15.11 -17.67 -29.77
C THR A 138 -14.56 -16.41 -29.12
N TYR A 139 -15.19 -15.94 -28.04
CA TYR A 139 -14.78 -14.72 -27.35
C TYR A 139 -14.54 -14.94 -25.85
N ALA A 140 -13.38 -14.46 -25.38
CA ALA A 140 -13.04 -14.36 -23.97
C ALA A 140 -13.18 -12.92 -23.48
N GLY A 141 -13.99 -12.74 -22.43
CA GLY A 141 -14.27 -11.43 -21.83
C GLY A 141 -14.64 -11.54 -20.35
N ASN A 142 -15.05 -10.43 -19.76
CA ASN A 142 -15.27 -10.34 -18.32
C ASN A 142 -16.48 -9.50 -17.88
N ASP A 143 -17.04 -8.62 -18.71
CA ASP A 143 -18.00 -7.62 -18.24
C ASP A 143 -19.27 -7.48 -19.11
N HIS A 144 -20.25 -6.71 -18.66
CA HIS A 144 -21.52 -6.48 -19.33
C HIS A 144 -21.39 -5.89 -20.74
N VAL A 145 -20.32 -5.14 -21.00
CA VAL A 145 -20.03 -4.58 -22.34
C VAL A 145 -19.75 -5.67 -23.38
N ASP A 146 -19.38 -6.87 -22.94
CA ASP A 146 -19.08 -8.02 -23.78
C ASP A 146 -20.31 -8.87 -24.10
N VAL A 147 -21.44 -8.65 -23.42
CA VAL A 147 -22.67 -9.43 -23.61
C VAL A 147 -23.12 -9.48 -25.08
N PRO A 148 -23.15 -8.37 -25.85
CA PRO A 148 -23.47 -8.43 -27.27
C PRO A 148 -22.50 -9.29 -28.09
N ILE A 149 -21.23 -9.37 -27.68
CA ILE A 149 -20.20 -10.17 -28.36
C ILE A 149 -20.40 -11.64 -28.05
N TRP A 150 -20.60 -12.00 -26.77
CA TRP A 150 -20.93 -13.37 -26.37
C TRP A 150 -22.23 -13.89 -26.99
N GLN A 151 -23.21 -13.02 -27.21
CA GLN A 151 -24.47 -13.39 -27.87
C GLN A 151 -24.28 -13.72 -29.35
N ALA A 152 -23.30 -13.11 -30.02
CA ALA A 152 -22.97 -13.38 -31.42
C ALA A 152 -21.91 -14.48 -31.59
N ALA A 153 -21.15 -14.80 -30.54
CA ALA A 153 -20.08 -15.79 -30.59
C ALA A 153 -20.62 -17.22 -30.55
N ARG A 154 -20.00 -18.11 -31.33
CA ARG A 154 -20.27 -19.55 -31.28
C ARG A 154 -19.85 -20.16 -29.95
N GLY A 155 -18.75 -19.68 -29.39
CA GLY A 155 -18.24 -20.10 -28.09
C GLY A 155 -17.92 -18.91 -27.19
N SER A 156 -18.01 -19.12 -25.88
CA SER A 156 -17.76 -18.11 -24.87
C SER A 156 -16.77 -18.61 -23.83
N ILE A 157 -15.89 -17.71 -23.40
CA ILE A 157 -14.99 -17.91 -22.27
C ILE A 157 -15.24 -16.78 -21.30
N ALA A 158 -15.58 -17.13 -20.06
CA ALA A 158 -15.87 -16.17 -19.01
C ALA A 158 -14.67 -16.05 -18.08
N VAL A 159 -14.20 -14.82 -17.86
CA VAL A 159 -13.08 -14.52 -16.95
C VAL A 159 -13.60 -13.59 -15.85
N GLY A 160 -13.84 -14.12 -14.65
CA GLY A 160 -14.35 -13.34 -13.52
C GLY A 160 -15.69 -12.63 -13.78
N ALA A 161 -16.50 -13.14 -14.72
CA ALA A 161 -17.75 -12.52 -15.10
C ALA A 161 -18.77 -12.51 -13.94
N PRO A 162 -19.63 -11.47 -13.84
CA PRO A 162 -20.70 -11.42 -12.86
C PRO A 162 -21.58 -12.69 -12.88
N ALA A 163 -22.04 -13.13 -11.70
CA ALA A 163 -22.81 -14.37 -11.55
C ALA A 163 -24.12 -14.39 -12.37
N GLY A 164 -24.67 -13.23 -12.75
CA GLY A 164 -25.80 -13.14 -13.67
C GLY A 164 -25.41 -13.55 -15.10
N ILE A 165 -24.29 -13.02 -15.60
CA ILE A 165 -23.77 -13.31 -16.94
C ILE A 165 -23.33 -14.78 -17.03
N LEU A 166 -22.62 -15.28 -16.03
CA LEU A 166 -22.18 -16.67 -16.00
C LEU A 166 -23.36 -17.66 -16.11
N ARG A 167 -24.49 -17.35 -15.45
CA ARG A 167 -25.71 -18.16 -15.55
C ARG A 167 -26.32 -18.11 -16.95
N ASP A 168 -26.32 -16.96 -17.62
CA ASP A 168 -26.80 -16.82 -19.00
C ASP A 168 -25.91 -17.57 -20.01
N LEU A 169 -24.59 -17.50 -19.86
CA LEU A 169 -23.66 -18.25 -20.72
C LEU A 169 -23.82 -19.77 -20.54
N LYS A 170 -24.02 -20.23 -19.30
CA LYS A 170 -24.27 -21.65 -18.99
C LYS A 170 -25.62 -22.13 -19.54
N SER A 171 -26.68 -21.32 -19.45
CA SER A 171 -28.01 -21.71 -19.96
C SER A 171 -28.05 -21.80 -21.49
N ARG A 172 -27.22 -21.02 -22.20
CA ARG A 172 -27.05 -21.08 -23.65
C ARG A 172 -26.24 -22.29 -24.13
N GLY A 173 -25.50 -22.94 -23.23
CA GLY A 173 -24.68 -24.12 -23.55
C GLY A 173 -23.45 -23.84 -24.42
N ASN A 174 -23.04 -22.57 -24.58
CA ASN A 174 -21.89 -22.17 -25.39
C ASN A 174 -20.66 -21.75 -24.55
N LEU A 175 -20.61 -22.10 -23.26
CA LEU A 175 -19.46 -21.82 -22.38
C LEU A 175 -18.37 -22.89 -22.55
N GLU A 176 -17.24 -22.52 -23.14
CA GLU A 176 -16.07 -23.41 -23.36
C GLU A 176 -15.19 -23.51 -22.11
N ALA A 177 -14.97 -22.40 -21.41
CA ALA A 177 -14.10 -22.33 -20.24
C ALA A 177 -14.48 -21.19 -19.29
N GLU A 178 -14.15 -21.35 -18.01
CA GLU A 178 -14.36 -20.37 -16.94
C GLU A 178 -13.05 -20.18 -16.19
N PHE A 179 -12.64 -18.92 -15.97
CA PHE A 179 -11.45 -18.55 -15.23
C PHE A 179 -11.80 -17.53 -14.14
N ASP A 180 -11.04 -17.54 -13.04
CA ASP A 180 -11.17 -16.51 -12.00
C ASP A 180 -10.58 -15.18 -12.50
N GLY A 181 -11.33 -14.09 -12.36
CA GLY A 181 -10.87 -12.73 -12.67
C GLY A 181 -9.98 -12.13 -11.58
N GLY A 182 -9.83 -12.81 -10.44
CA GLY A 182 -8.90 -12.44 -9.37
C GLY A 182 -9.32 -11.21 -8.56
N SER A 183 -10.59 -10.79 -8.62
CA SER A 183 -11.08 -9.67 -7.82
C SER A 183 -11.26 -10.09 -6.36
N GLY A 184 -10.33 -9.72 -5.49
CA GLY A 184 -10.43 -10.00 -4.05
C GLY A 184 -11.49 -9.17 -3.32
N GLY A 185 -12.32 -8.44 -4.08
CA GLY A 185 -13.45 -7.63 -3.61
C GLY A 185 -13.11 -6.72 -2.43
N LEU A 186 -14.06 -6.62 -1.49
CA LEU A 186 -13.92 -5.82 -0.28
C LEU A 186 -12.73 -6.26 0.59
N LYS A 187 -12.43 -7.57 0.62
CA LYS A 187 -11.33 -8.12 1.43
C LYS A 187 -9.97 -7.62 0.95
N ALA A 188 -9.77 -7.53 -0.37
CA ALA A 188 -8.55 -6.98 -0.94
C ALA A 188 -8.43 -5.47 -0.68
N LEU A 189 -9.54 -4.72 -0.73
CA LEU A 189 -9.56 -3.30 -0.36
C LEU A 189 -9.22 -3.09 1.13
N VAL A 190 -9.82 -3.84 2.04
CA VAL A 190 -9.48 -3.77 3.48
C VAL A 190 -8.01 -4.11 3.71
N LYS A 191 -7.47 -5.13 3.02
CA LYS A 191 -6.04 -5.45 3.09
C LYS A 191 -5.16 -4.32 2.54
N ALA A 192 -5.62 -3.60 1.52
CA ALA A 192 -4.94 -2.44 0.95
C ALA A 192 -4.88 -1.23 1.90
N LEU A 193 -5.86 -1.09 2.81
CA LEU A 193 -5.81 -0.07 3.88
C LEU A 193 -4.71 -0.34 4.93
N ARG A 194 -4.15 -1.56 4.94
CA ARG A 194 -3.10 -2.01 5.86
C ARG A 194 -3.44 -1.83 7.37
N PRO A 195 -4.52 -2.43 7.88
CA PRO A 195 -4.91 -2.32 9.30
C PRO A 195 -3.81 -2.67 10.29
N GLN A 196 -2.91 -3.59 9.93
CA GLN A 196 -1.74 -3.94 10.74
C GLN A 196 -0.80 -2.74 11.02
N GLN A 197 -0.81 -1.71 10.17
CA GLN A 197 -0.01 -0.49 10.36
C GLN A 197 -0.65 0.50 11.34
N TRP A 198 -1.94 0.34 11.67
CA TRP A 198 -2.64 1.18 12.65
C TRP A 198 -2.06 1.01 14.05
N LEU A 199 -1.35 -0.10 14.31
CA LEU A 199 -0.62 -0.33 15.55
C LEU A 199 0.32 0.82 15.91
N LYS A 200 0.90 1.50 14.92
CA LYS A 200 1.77 2.67 15.14
C LYS A 200 1.03 3.85 15.76
N ASN A 201 -0.29 3.94 15.52
CA ASN A 201 -1.13 5.00 16.05
C ASN A 201 -1.52 4.75 17.51
N LEU A 202 -1.20 3.59 18.11
CA LEU A 202 -1.34 3.41 19.56
C LEU A 202 -0.51 4.40 20.37
N LEU A 203 0.50 5.02 19.78
CA LEU A 203 1.27 6.11 20.39
C LEU A 203 0.41 7.32 20.78
N VAL A 204 -0.77 7.49 20.18
CA VAL A 204 -1.75 8.53 20.54
C VAL A 204 -2.25 8.36 21.97
N PHE A 205 -2.19 7.16 22.54
CA PHE A 205 -2.60 6.92 23.93
C PHE A 205 -1.47 7.16 24.94
N LEU A 206 -0.22 7.33 24.49
CA LEU A 206 0.93 7.51 25.40
C LEU A 206 0.76 8.69 26.39
N PRO A 207 0.21 9.85 25.99
CA PRO A 207 -0.04 10.97 26.90
C PRO A 207 -1.08 10.70 28.01
N LEU A 208 -1.89 9.63 27.92
CA LEU A 208 -2.84 9.26 28.97
C LEU A 208 -2.16 8.60 30.17
N LEU A 209 -1.01 7.95 29.99
CA LEU A 209 -0.37 7.16 31.04
C LEU A 209 -0.10 7.96 32.34
N PRO A 210 0.45 9.19 32.29
CA PRO A 210 0.67 9.99 33.50
C PRO A 210 -0.62 10.50 34.15
N LEU A 211 -1.74 10.49 33.42
CA LEU A 211 -3.02 11.09 33.82
C LEU A 211 -4.01 10.07 34.36
N ALA A 212 -3.76 8.77 34.13
CA ALA A 212 -4.69 7.69 34.41
C ALA A 212 -5.26 7.68 35.85
N LYS A 213 -4.50 8.18 36.84
CA LYS A 213 -4.94 8.28 38.24
C LYS A 213 -5.57 9.64 38.58
N ALA A 214 -5.14 10.71 37.94
CA ALA A 214 -5.55 12.08 38.25
C ALA A 214 -6.87 12.49 37.56
N ALA A 215 -7.20 11.88 36.43
CA ALA A 215 -8.33 12.31 35.61
C ALA A 215 -9.70 11.86 36.13
N GLY A 216 -9.78 10.92 37.10
CA GLY A 216 -11.02 10.57 37.80
C GLY A 216 -12.23 10.37 36.85
N VAL A 217 -13.26 11.21 36.99
CA VAL A 217 -14.49 11.18 36.19
C VAL A 217 -14.27 11.59 34.72
N GLN A 218 -13.19 12.30 34.39
CA GLN A 218 -12.86 12.71 33.02
C GLN A 218 -12.20 11.59 32.20
N MET A 219 -11.76 10.50 32.82
CA MET A 219 -11.07 9.40 32.15
C MET A 219 -11.85 8.80 30.96
N PRO A 220 -13.17 8.51 31.05
CA PRO A 220 -13.93 8.00 29.91
C PRO A 220 -13.94 8.97 28.72
N HIS A 221 -14.05 10.27 28.98
CA HIS A 221 -14.02 11.29 27.93
C HIS A 221 -12.65 11.35 27.26
N MET A 222 -11.55 11.39 28.03
CA MET A 222 -10.19 11.40 27.50
C MET A 222 -9.88 10.14 26.67
N LEU A 223 -10.35 8.96 27.13
CA LEU A 223 -10.22 7.71 26.38
C LEU A 223 -10.97 7.77 25.05
N LEU A 224 -12.20 8.31 25.03
CA LEU A 224 -12.95 8.51 23.80
C LEU A 224 -12.23 9.46 22.84
N GLN A 225 -11.67 10.57 23.32
CA GLN A 225 -10.90 11.51 22.50
C GLN A 225 -9.66 10.85 21.89
N CYS A 226 -8.90 10.07 22.67
CA CYS A 226 -7.77 9.30 22.15
C CYS A 226 -8.20 8.21 21.15
N LEU A 227 -9.36 7.59 21.34
CA LEU A 227 -9.91 6.61 20.40
C LEU A 227 -10.29 7.27 19.07
N LEU A 228 -10.96 8.43 19.11
CA LEU A 228 -11.28 9.21 17.91
C LEU A 228 -10.00 9.65 17.19
N ALA A 229 -9.02 10.14 17.94
CA ALA A 229 -7.71 10.51 17.40
C ALA A 229 -6.97 9.31 16.76
N PHE A 230 -7.02 8.14 17.39
CA PHE A 230 -6.48 6.89 16.85
C PHE A 230 -7.15 6.51 15.53
N VAL A 231 -8.49 6.60 15.44
CA VAL A 231 -9.23 6.32 14.20
C VAL A 231 -8.86 7.34 13.12
N ALA A 232 -8.83 8.64 13.43
CA ALA A 232 -8.48 9.69 12.48
C ALA A 232 -7.06 9.51 11.91
N PHE A 233 -6.06 9.26 12.75
CA PHE A 233 -4.70 8.94 12.30
C PHE A 233 -4.65 7.66 11.46
N SER A 234 -5.47 6.66 11.77
CA SER A 234 -5.50 5.38 11.04
C SER A 234 -6.10 5.52 9.66
N LEU A 235 -7.20 6.27 9.51
CA LEU A 235 -7.81 6.58 8.22
C LEU A 235 -6.88 7.46 7.37
N CYS A 236 -6.29 8.50 7.97
CA CYS A 236 -5.32 9.37 7.30
C CYS A 236 -4.08 8.57 6.81
N ALA A 237 -3.50 7.73 7.67
CA ALA A 237 -2.40 6.86 7.29
C ALA A 237 -2.78 5.88 6.17
N SER A 238 -4.00 5.32 6.21
CA SER A 238 -4.49 4.40 5.18
C SER A 238 -4.61 5.10 3.83
N ALA A 239 -5.11 6.34 3.79
CA ALA A 239 -5.17 7.14 2.58
C ALA A 239 -3.76 7.35 1.97
N VAL A 240 -2.78 7.71 2.79
CA VAL A 240 -1.39 7.88 2.32
C VAL A 240 -0.78 6.56 1.87
N TYR A 241 -1.07 5.43 2.53
CA TYR A 241 -0.61 4.13 2.07
C TYR A 241 -1.22 3.71 0.74
N VAL A 242 -2.50 4.02 0.49
CA VAL A 242 -3.14 3.78 -0.80
C VAL A 242 -2.47 4.60 -1.89
N VAL A 243 -2.24 5.90 -1.67
CA VAL A 243 -1.50 6.74 -2.62
C VAL A 243 -0.11 6.16 -2.90
N ASN A 244 0.65 5.80 -1.86
CA ASN A 244 1.98 5.21 -2.03
C ASN A 244 1.94 3.91 -2.85
N ASP A 245 1.00 3.01 -2.55
CA ASP A 245 0.91 1.72 -3.25
C ASP A 245 0.48 1.87 -4.72
N LEU A 246 -0.31 2.90 -5.05
CA LEU A 246 -0.66 3.23 -6.43
C LEU A 246 0.49 3.88 -7.19
N SER A 247 1.25 4.79 -6.54
CA SER A 247 2.42 5.43 -7.16
C SER A 247 3.61 4.47 -7.34
N ASP A 248 3.76 3.48 -6.45
CA ASP A 248 4.86 2.51 -6.49
C ASP A 248 4.52 1.26 -7.33
N LEU A 249 3.39 1.22 -8.07
CA LEU A 249 2.91 0.03 -8.80
C LEU A 249 4.01 -0.67 -9.64
N PRO A 250 4.74 0.01 -10.55
CA PRO A 250 5.77 -0.64 -11.36
C PRO A 250 6.88 -1.27 -10.50
N SER A 251 7.35 -0.54 -9.49
CA SER A 251 8.41 -0.98 -8.57
C SER A 251 7.95 -2.15 -7.68
N ASP A 252 6.69 -2.12 -7.24
CA ASP A 252 6.12 -3.16 -6.40
C ASP A 252 5.95 -4.47 -7.16
N ARG A 253 5.59 -4.44 -8.45
CA ARG A 253 5.47 -5.63 -9.29
C ARG A 253 6.80 -6.28 -9.61
N ALA A 254 7.86 -5.49 -9.80
CA ALA A 254 9.22 -6.00 -9.97
C ALA A 254 9.81 -6.65 -8.70
N HIS A 255 9.20 -6.43 -7.52
CA HIS A 255 9.75 -6.90 -6.25
C HIS A 255 9.19 -8.28 -5.82
N PRO A 256 10.04 -9.26 -5.41
CA PRO A 256 9.63 -10.64 -5.11
C PRO A 256 8.46 -10.79 -4.13
N ARG A 257 8.48 -10.01 -3.03
CA ARG A 257 7.42 -9.98 -2.01
C ARG A 257 6.30 -8.96 -2.30
N LYS A 258 6.64 -7.74 -2.76
CA LYS A 258 5.66 -6.65 -2.90
C LYS A 258 4.72 -6.84 -4.10
N ARG A 259 5.06 -7.68 -5.08
CA ARG A 259 4.16 -8.05 -6.18
C ARG A 259 2.84 -8.68 -5.73
N LYS A 260 2.80 -9.21 -4.50
CA LYS A 260 1.60 -9.77 -3.86
C LYS A 260 0.73 -8.73 -3.15
N ARG A 261 1.10 -7.44 -3.19
CA ARG A 261 0.26 -6.35 -2.64
C ARG A 261 -1.03 -6.24 -3.43
N PRO A 262 -2.17 -5.89 -2.81
CA PRO A 262 -3.47 -5.95 -3.48
C PRO A 262 -3.57 -5.18 -4.81
N PHE A 263 -3.04 -3.95 -4.88
CA PHE A 263 -3.04 -3.18 -6.12
C PHE A 263 -2.02 -3.73 -7.14
N ALA A 264 -0.80 -4.06 -6.69
CA ALA A 264 0.25 -4.61 -7.57
C ALA A 264 -0.17 -5.93 -8.23
N SER A 265 -0.87 -6.82 -7.51
CA SER A 265 -1.33 -8.10 -8.03
C SER A 265 -2.65 -8.02 -8.82
N GLY A 266 -3.26 -6.83 -8.93
CA GLY A 266 -4.61 -6.66 -9.51
C GLY A 266 -5.75 -7.20 -8.64
N ALA A 267 -5.49 -7.58 -7.38
CA ALA A 267 -6.54 -8.12 -6.51
C ALA A 267 -7.48 -7.03 -5.96
N ALA A 268 -6.99 -5.79 -5.83
CA ALA A 268 -7.78 -4.61 -5.51
C ALA A 268 -7.76 -3.65 -6.71
N SER A 269 -8.93 -3.09 -7.03
CA SER A 269 -9.08 -2.13 -8.12
C SER A 269 -8.41 -0.80 -7.80
N ALA A 270 -7.51 -0.34 -8.68
CA ALA A 270 -6.84 0.95 -8.55
C ALA A 270 -7.81 2.13 -8.51
N VAL A 271 -8.90 2.08 -9.30
CA VAL A 271 -9.96 3.11 -9.32
C VAL A 271 -10.63 3.24 -7.94
N HIS A 272 -11.00 2.11 -7.33
CA HIS A 272 -11.56 2.13 -5.97
C HIS A 272 -10.55 2.66 -4.95
N GLY A 273 -9.25 2.39 -5.13
CA GLY A 273 -8.18 3.00 -4.33
C GLY A 273 -8.16 4.52 -4.46
N ILE A 274 -8.16 5.04 -5.69
CA ILE A 274 -8.18 6.49 -5.97
C ILE A 274 -9.40 7.16 -5.33
N LEU A 275 -10.59 6.56 -5.47
CA LEU A 275 -11.83 7.10 -4.90
C LEU A 275 -11.88 6.98 -3.36
N ALA A 276 -11.24 5.96 -2.78
CA ALA A 276 -11.17 5.79 -1.33
C ALA A 276 -10.31 6.87 -0.65
N VAL A 277 -9.26 7.37 -1.30
CA VAL A 277 -8.36 8.39 -0.72
C VAL A 277 -9.10 9.65 -0.24
N PRO A 278 -9.87 10.39 -1.07
CA PRO A 278 -10.57 11.59 -0.63
C PRO A 278 -11.63 11.27 0.43
N LEU A 279 -12.33 10.13 0.33
CA LEU A 279 -13.31 9.71 1.33
C LEU A 279 -12.65 9.46 2.69
N LEU A 280 -11.54 8.71 2.73
CA LEU A 280 -10.80 8.43 3.96
C LEU A 280 -10.27 9.71 4.59
N LEU A 281 -9.75 10.64 3.80
CA LEU A 281 -9.29 11.94 4.29
C LEU A 281 -10.44 12.79 4.82
N ALA A 282 -11.56 12.88 4.08
CA ALA A 282 -12.74 13.64 4.51
C ALA A 282 -13.25 13.12 5.86
N VAL A 283 -13.40 11.80 6.01
CA VAL A 283 -13.82 11.19 7.28
C VAL A 283 -12.77 11.41 8.38
N ALA A 284 -11.48 11.25 8.09
CA ALA A 284 -10.41 11.50 9.07
C ALA A 284 -10.43 12.93 9.61
N PHE A 285 -10.58 13.93 8.73
CA PHE A 285 -10.63 15.34 9.12
C PHE A 285 -11.96 15.73 9.77
N ALA A 286 -13.09 15.12 9.39
CA ALA A 286 -14.35 15.31 10.10
C ALA A 286 -14.26 14.81 11.56
N ILE A 287 -13.64 13.65 11.78
CA ILE A 287 -13.36 13.14 13.14
C ILE A 287 -12.37 14.06 13.85
N ALA A 288 -11.32 14.54 13.17
CA ALA A 288 -10.34 15.42 13.81
C ALA A 288 -10.95 16.76 14.26
N ALA A 289 -11.82 17.33 13.43
CA ALA A 289 -12.53 18.57 13.72
C ALA A 289 -13.49 18.44 14.90
N SER A 290 -14.07 17.26 15.13
CA SER A 290 -14.92 17.01 16.30
C SER A 290 -14.14 16.80 17.60
N VAL A 291 -12.84 16.45 17.52
CA VAL A 291 -11.95 16.32 18.67
C VAL A 291 -11.45 17.69 19.13
N SER A 292 -10.65 18.38 18.30
CA SER A 292 -10.18 19.74 18.56
C SER A 292 -9.50 20.37 17.34
N TRP A 293 -9.48 21.70 17.27
CA TRP A 293 -8.76 22.43 16.21
C TRP A 293 -7.24 22.17 16.26
N LEU A 294 -6.69 22.01 17.46
CA LEU A 294 -5.26 21.72 17.67
C LEU A 294 -4.93 20.33 17.12
N PHE A 295 -5.75 19.32 17.43
CA PHE A 295 -5.59 17.98 16.88
C PHE A 295 -5.73 17.97 15.35
N THR A 296 -6.70 18.70 14.81
CA THR A 296 -6.87 18.88 13.36
C THR A 296 -5.61 19.42 12.69
N THR A 297 -4.98 20.43 13.30
CA THR A 297 -3.73 21.02 12.83
C THR A 297 -2.59 20.01 12.85
N VAL A 298 -2.47 19.23 13.93
CA VAL A 298 -1.45 18.16 14.05
C VAL A 298 -1.66 17.08 12.99
N LEU A 299 -2.90 16.66 12.74
CA LEU A 299 -3.22 15.67 11.70
C LEU A 299 -2.90 16.20 10.30
N PHE A 300 -3.16 17.48 10.05
CA PHE A 300 -2.78 18.14 8.80
C PHE A 300 -1.26 18.17 8.60
N ILE A 301 -0.50 18.57 9.62
CA ILE A 301 0.98 18.54 9.58
C ILE A 301 1.47 17.11 9.34
N TYR A 302 0.88 16.12 10.02
CA TYR A 302 1.18 14.71 9.80
C TYR A 302 0.95 14.27 8.35
N LEU A 303 -0.17 14.67 7.74
CA LEU A 303 -0.48 14.38 6.34
C LEU A 303 0.58 14.99 5.41
N VAL A 304 0.93 16.26 5.62
CA VAL A 304 1.94 16.97 4.83
C VAL A 304 3.29 16.27 4.92
N ILE A 305 3.77 15.97 6.13
CA ILE A 305 5.07 15.32 6.34
C ILE A 305 5.08 13.91 5.76
N THR A 306 4.01 13.12 5.94
CA THR A 306 3.95 11.75 5.41
C THR A 306 3.91 11.74 3.88
N THR A 307 3.22 12.71 3.28
CA THR A 307 3.18 12.91 1.83
C THR A 307 4.56 13.34 1.30
N ALA A 308 5.17 14.36 1.91
CA ALA A 308 6.52 14.80 1.57
C ALA A 308 7.55 13.67 1.71
N TYR A 309 7.42 12.84 2.75
CA TYR A 309 8.25 11.65 2.93
C TYR A 309 8.11 10.66 1.77
N THR A 310 6.88 10.41 1.33
CA THR A 310 6.58 9.46 0.25
C THR A 310 7.21 9.86 -1.08
N PHE A 311 7.17 11.14 -1.44
CA PHE A 311 7.63 11.61 -2.74
C PHE A 311 9.08 12.11 -2.75
N LEU A 312 9.54 12.73 -1.65
CA LEU A 312 10.80 13.48 -1.60
C LEU A 312 11.72 13.02 -0.48
N LEU A 313 11.30 13.11 0.79
CA LEU A 313 12.24 13.03 1.92
C LEU A 313 12.86 11.63 2.08
N LYS A 314 12.17 10.56 1.65
CA LYS A 314 12.71 9.20 1.69
C LYS A 314 13.99 9.00 0.87
N ARG A 315 14.32 9.93 -0.03
CA ARG A 315 15.47 9.86 -0.94
C ARG A 315 16.79 10.31 -0.29
N TYR A 316 16.72 11.06 0.79
CA TYR A 316 17.89 11.62 1.47
C TYR A 316 18.22 10.80 2.71
N ALA A 317 19.44 10.27 2.78
CA ALA A 317 19.93 9.55 3.94
C ALA A 317 19.87 10.44 5.19
N LEU A 318 19.63 9.80 6.34
CA LEU A 318 19.38 10.39 7.67
C LEU A 318 18.11 11.26 7.78
N ILE A 319 17.77 12.06 6.76
CA ILE A 319 16.52 12.82 6.72
C ILE A 319 15.32 11.88 6.76
N ASP A 320 15.39 10.73 6.08
CA ASP A 320 14.33 9.74 6.12
C ASP A 320 14.09 9.19 7.54
N VAL A 321 15.16 8.87 8.28
CA VAL A 321 15.11 8.37 9.65
C VAL A 321 14.65 9.45 10.63
N LEU A 322 15.16 10.67 10.51
CA LEU A 322 14.70 11.82 11.31
C LEU A 322 13.22 12.09 11.09
N THR A 323 12.77 12.03 9.83
CA THR A 323 11.36 12.18 9.47
C THR A 323 10.51 11.07 10.06
N LEU A 324 10.97 9.80 9.98
CA LEU A 324 10.26 8.68 10.61
C LEU A 324 10.16 8.85 12.12
N ALA A 325 11.24 9.25 12.80
CA ALA A 325 11.23 9.54 14.24
C ALA A 325 10.24 10.66 14.57
N GLY A 326 10.26 11.77 13.83
CA GLY A 326 9.31 12.86 13.95
C GLY A 326 7.86 12.43 13.72
N LEU A 327 7.60 11.57 12.74
CA LEU A 327 6.27 11.01 12.48
C LEU A 327 5.79 10.09 13.61
N TYR A 328 6.66 9.41 14.34
CA TYR A 328 6.25 8.69 15.54
C TYR A 328 5.94 9.66 16.69
N THR A 329 6.76 10.68 16.89
CA THR A 329 6.56 11.71 17.92
C THR A 329 5.32 12.57 17.68
N ILE A 330 4.98 12.90 16.43
CA ILE A 330 3.76 13.67 16.12
C ILE A 330 2.48 12.94 16.51
N ARG A 331 2.49 11.61 16.57
CA ARG A 331 1.35 10.83 17.09
C ARG A 331 1.17 11.02 18.59
N VAL A 332 2.28 11.10 19.33
CA VAL A 332 2.28 11.42 20.77
C VAL A 332 1.76 12.86 20.97
N ILE A 333 2.23 13.82 20.17
CA ILE A 333 1.73 15.20 20.18
C ILE A 333 0.24 15.25 19.85
N GLY A 334 -0.21 14.49 18.86
CA GLY A 334 -1.62 14.42 18.48
C GLY A 334 -2.50 13.83 19.58
N GLY A 335 -2.01 12.81 20.29
CA GLY A 335 -2.66 12.30 21.50
C GLY A 335 -2.83 13.37 22.57
N ALA A 336 -1.78 14.14 22.83
CA ALA A 336 -1.79 15.21 23.82
C ALA A 336 -2.76 16.34 23.41
N ALA A 337 -2.77 16.70 22.13
CA ALA A 337 -3.71 17.67 21.56
C ALA A 337 -5.18 17.22 21.59
N ALA A 338 -5.44 15.91 21.47
CA ALA A 338 -6.79 15.36 21.54
C ALA A 338 -7.40 15.45 22.94
N ILE A 339 -6.58 15.35 23.98
CA ILE A 339 -7.00 15.45 25.39
C ILE A 339 -6.69 16.83 26.02
N ALA A 340 -6.28 17.80 25.19
CA ALA A 340 -5.92 19.16 25.61
C ALA A 340 -4.85 19.24 26.71
N VAL A 341 -3.81 18.41 26.62
CA VAL A 341 -2.68 18.38 27.55
C VAL A 341 -1.40 18.78 26.84
N VAL A 342 -0.54 19.54 27.52
CA VAL A 342 0.79 19.87 27.03
C VAL A 342 1.71 18.65 27.24
N PRO A 343 2.27 18.06 26.17
CA PRO A 343 3.22 16.96 26.32
C PRO A 343 4.48 17.46 27.05
N SER A 344 5.00 16.68 27.99
CA SER A 344 6.23 17.06 28.69
C SER A 344 7.42 17.01 27.74
N PHE A 345 8.35 17.95 27.92
CA PHE A 345 9.62 17.98 27.18
C PHE A 345 10.32 16.63 27.23
N TRP A 346 10.34 16.00 28.41
CA TRP A 346 10.97 14.70 28.64
C TRP A 346 10.35 13.55 27.83
N ILE A 347 9.01 13.47 27.75
CA ILE A 347 8.34 12.43 26.95
C ILE A 347 8.66 12.61 25.47
N LEU A 348 8.71 13.86 24.98
CA LEU A 348 9.07 14.14 23.59
C LEU A 348 10.53 13.83 23.30
N ALA A 349 11.45 14.24 24.18
CA ALA A 349 12.88 13.94 24.05
C ALA A 349 13.14 12.43 24.05
N PHE A 350 12.56 11.70 25.00
CA PHE A 350 12.61 10.24 25.05
C PHE A 350 12.07 9.62 23.75
N SER A 351 10.89 10.07 23.31
CA SER A 351 10.24 9.60 22.08
C SER A 351 11.13 9.80 20.86
N MET A 352 11.75 10.98 20.71
CA MET A 352 12.63 11.26 19.59
C MET A 352 13.82 10.30 19.53
N PHE A 353 14.53 10.08 20.65
CA PHE A 353 15.69 9.18 20.67
C PHE A 353 15.32 7.71 20.49
N VAL A 354 14.24 7.23 21.11
CA VAL A 354 13.81 5.83 20.95
C VAL A 354 13.32 5.57 19.52
N PHE A 355 12.53 6.48 18.95
CA PHE A 355 12.02 6.31 17.58
C PHE A 355 13.09 6.50 16.52
N TYR A 356 14.08 7.37 16.76
CA TYR A 356 15.26 7.49 15.90
C TYR A 356 16.08 6.19 15.89
N SER A 357 16.33 5.60 17.07
CA SER A 357 16.96 4.27 17.18
C SER A 357 16.17 3.19 16.41
N LEU A 358 14.85 3.11 16.57
CA LEU A 358 14.04 2.13 15.85
C LEU A 358 14.05 2.38 14.33
N ALA A 359 13.96 3.64 13.90
CA ALA A 359 14.04 3.99 12.49
C ALA A 359 15.40 3.57 11.88
N LEU A 360 16.51 3.74 12.60
CA LEU A 360 17.83 3.25 12.19
C LEU A 360 17.89 1.72 12.17
N ALA A 361 17.32 1.03 13.16
CA ALA A 361 17.26 -0.43 13.16
C ALA A 361 16.51 -0.98 11.92
N LYS A 362 15.46 -0.28 11.48
CA LYS A 362 14.74 -0.57 10.24
C LYS A 362 15.60 -0.33 8.99
N ARG A 363 16.50 0.67 8.99
CA ARG A 363 17.44 0.90 7.88
C ARG A 363 18.53 -0.15 7.85
N TYR A 364 19.08 -0.48 9.02
CA TYR A 364 20.04 -1.55 9.20
C TYR A 364 19.53 -2.86 8.59
N ALA A 365 18.32 -3.30 8.97
CA ALA A 365 17.73 -4.54 8.45
C ALA A 365 17.52 -4.52 6.91
N GLU A 366 17.20 -3.35 6.34
CA GLU A 366 17.07 -3.20 4.88
C GLU A 366 18.43 -3.28 4.17
N LEU A 367 19.47 -2.64 4.71
CA LEU A 367 20.84 -2.70 4.20
C LEU A 367 21.45 -4.10 4.32
N ASP A 368 21.19 -4.79 5.43
CA ASP A 368 21.62 -6.17 5.65
C ASP A 368 21.00 -7.12 4.62
N THR A 369 19.70 -6.93 4.32
CA THR A 369 19.02 -7.68 3.25
C THR A 369 19.65 -7.40 1.88
N MET A 370 20.06 -6.15 1.60
CA MET A 370 20.70 -5.79 0.32
C MET A 370 22.10 -6.37 0.19
N ARG A 371 22.86 -6.38 1.28
CA ARG A 371 24.14 -7.07 1.37
C ARG A 371 23.99 -8.55 1.03
N ALA A 372 22.99 -9.22 1.63
CA ALA A 372 22.70 -10.63 1.34
C ALA A 372 22.28 -10.90 -0.12
N LEU A 373 21.68 -9.90 -0.79
CA LEU A 373 21.27 -9.97 -2.20
C LEU A 373 22.35 -9.46 -3.17
N ASN A 374 23.58 -9.21 -2.72
CA ASN A 374 24.67 -8.62 -3.52
C ASN A 374 24.25 -7.34 -4.27
N ARG A 375 23.51 -6.45 -3.59
CA ARG A 375 23.11 -5.14 -4.12
C ARG A 375 23.90 -4.04 -3.42
N GLU A 376 24.27 -3.00 -4.16
CA GLU A 376 25.12 -1.91 -3.63
C GLU A 376 24.43 -0.98 -2.62
N GLY A 377 23.09 -0.92 -2.63
CA GLY A 377 22.36 -0.06 -1.72
C GLY A 377 20.85 -0.04 -1.92
N ALA A 378 20.20 0.81 -1.12
CA ALA A 378 18.75 0.95 -1.12
C ALA A 378 18.29 1.86 -2.24
N LYS A 379 17.74 1.28 -3.32
CA LYS A 379 17.16 2.04 -4.45
C LYS A 379 16.25 3.16 -3.93
N GLY A 380 16.63 4.41 -4.26
CA GLY A 380 15.84 5.60 -3.97
C GLY A 380 15.88 6.09 -2.51
N ARG A 381 16.90 5.71 -1.71
CA ARG A 381 17.04 6.19 -0.32
C ARG A 381 18.40 6.80 0.06
N GLY A 382 19.39 6.75 -0.84
CA GLY A 382 20.70 7.36 -0.61
C GLY A 382 21.60 6.64 0.40
N TYR A 383 21.25 5.41 0.82
CA TYR A 383 22.12 4.58 1.67
C TYR A 383 22.84 3.51 0.85
N HIS A 384 24.11 3.29 1.20
CA HIS A 384 24.96 2.24 0.67
C HIS A 384 25.18 1.12 1.71
N VAL A 385 25.48 -0.09 1.25
CA VAL A 385 25.79 -1.21 2.15
C VAL A 385 27.00 -0.91 3.06
N ALA A 386 27.92 -0.05 2.61
CA ALA A 386 29.05 0.42 3.40
C ALA A 386 28.62 1.18 4.68
N ASP A 387 27.44 1.80 4.69
CA ASP A 387 26.95 2.63 5.80
C ASP A 387 26.44 1.80 6.99
N ILE A 388 26.35 0.46 6.86
CA ILE A 388 25.69 -0.42 7.83
C ILE A 388 26.25 -0.26 9.25
N SER A 389 27.57 -0.12 9.39
CA SER A 389 28.26 0.04 10.68
C SER A 389 27.97 1.39 11.32
N ALA A 390 27.94 2.46 10.51
CA ALA A 390 27.59 3.79 10.97
C ALA A 390 26.12 3.86 11.44
N VAL A 391 25.20 3.31 10.63
CA VAL A 391 23.77 3.21 10.96
C VAL A 391 23.55 2.42 12.26
N GLN A 392 24.30 1.32 12.44
CA GLN A 392 24.24 0.52 13.66
C GLN A 392 24.71 1.30 14.88
N LEU A 393 25.88 1.95 14.80
CA LEU A 393 26.44 2.73 15.91
C LEU A 393 25.50 3.87 16.32
N MET A 394 25.07 4.70 15.36
CA MET A 394 24.13 5.79 15.61
C MET A 394 22.85 5.30 16.28
N GLY A 395 22.37 4.14 15.85
CA GLY A 395 21.14 3.56 16.33
C GLY A 395 21.24 3.02 17.76
N ILE A 396 22.30 2.28 18.08
CA ILE A 396 22.58 1.80 19.44
C ILE A 396 22.78 3.00 20.37
N SER A 397 23.60 3.97 19.98
CA SER A 397 23.85 5.19 20.77
C SER A 397 22.56 5.96 21.05
N SER A 398 21.71 6.17 20.05
CA SER A 398 20.41 6.82 20.24
C SER A 398 19.49 6.03 21.18
N GLY A 399 19.51 4.70 21.08
CA GLY A 399 18.72 3.83 21.94
C GLY A 399 19.14 3.98 23.41
N LEU A 400 20.44 3.97 23.69
CA LEU A 400 20.99 4.16 25.04
C LEU A 400 20.80 5.60 25.55
N LEU A 401 20.88 6.61 24.67
CA LEU A 401 20.54 7.99 25.02
C LEU A 401 19.07 8.12 25.44
N SER A 402 18.15 7.36 24.85
CA SER A 402 16.76 7.36 25.31
C SER A 402 16.63 6.83 26.74
N VAL A 403 17.43 5.83 27.13
CA VAL A 403 17.50 5.33 28.52
C VAL A 403 18.06 6.41 29.46
N LEU A 404 19.11 7.12 29.04
CA LEU A 404 19.67 8.23 29.81
C LEU A 404 18.63 9.35 30.02
N VAL A 405 17.90 9.74 28.97
CA VAL A 405 16.83 10.74 29.05
C VAL A 405 15.72 10.28 30.00
N MET A 406 15.37 8.98 30.00
CA MET A 406 14.41 8.40 30.96
C MET A 406 14.93 8.51 32.40
N ALA A 407 16.21 8.22 32.64
CA ALA A 407 16.81 8.36 33.98
C ALA A 407 16.79 9.82 34.46
N LEU A 408 17.10 10.78 33.58
CA LEU A 408 17.02 12.21 33.90
C LEU A 408 15.57 12.65 34.19
N TYR A 409 14.60 12.14 33.43
CA TYR A 409 13.18 12.39 33.66
C TYR A 409 12.71 11.89 35.03
N ILE A 410 13.09 10.65 35.40
CA ILE A 410 12.74 10.07 36.71
C ILE A 410 13.29 10.93 37.86
N ASN A 411 14.47 11.51 37.68
CA ASN A 411 15.10 12.38 38.67
C ASN A 411 14.63 13.85 38.63
N SER A 412 13.63 14.18 37.79
CA SER A 412 13.13 15.54 37.69
C SER A 412 12.21 15.92 38.87
N PRO A 413 12.20 17.19 39.32
CA PRO A 413 11.33 17.63 40.42
C PRO A 413 9.84 17.34 40.20
N GLU A 414 9.39 17.38 38.94
CA GLU A 414 8.02 17.08 38.54
C GLU A 414 7.61 15.63 38.86
N ILE A 415 8.54 14.68 38.73
CA ILE A 415 8.27 13.25 38.96
C ILE A 415 8.42 12.91 40.43
N LEU A 416 9.44 13.45 41.10
CA LEU A 416 9.66 13.25 42.52
C LEU A 416 8.49 13.75 43.39
N THR A 417 7.72 14.72 42.90
CA THR A 417 6.53 15.25 43.59
C THR A 417 5.22 14.57 43.18
N ARG A 418 5.13 14.03 41.96
CA ARG A 418 3.90 13.40 41.41
C ARG A 418 3.75 11.92 41.79
N TYR A 419 4.84 11.20 41.96
CA TYR A 419 4.84 9.78 42.31
C TYR A 419 5.12 9.57 43.80
N ARG A 420 4.37 8.67 44.44
CA ARG A 420 4.56 8.37 45.86
C ARG A 420 5.89 7.64 46.11
N HIS A 421 6.28 6.76 45.19
CA HIS A 421 7.46 5.92 45.31
C HIS A 421 8.25 5.90 43.99
N PRO A 422 8.94 7.01 43.65
CA PRO A 422 9.65 7.16 42.37
C PRO A 422 10.80 6.16 42.19
N GLN A 423 11.32 5.55 43.27
CA GLN A 423 12.37 4.52 43.21
C GLN A 423 12.00 3.32 42.33
N TRP A 424 10.72 2.94 42.24
CA TRP A 424 10.27 1.85 41.37
C TRP A 424 10.46 2.16 39.88
N LEU A 425 10.41 3.45 39.50
CA LEU A 425 10.60 3.87 38.11
C LEU A 425 12.04 3.59 37.63
N TRP A 426 13.03 3.57 38.52
CA TRP A 426 14.40 3.25 38.16
C TRP A 426 14.55 1.85 37.57
N GLY A 427 13.66 0.90 37.91
CA GLY A 427 13.63 -0.43 37.30
C GLY A 427 13.26 -0.40 35.80
N VAL A 428 12.64 0.68 35.31
CA VAL A 428 12.33 0.85 33.88
C VAL A 428 13.61 1.04 33.07
N CYS A 429 14.64 1.69 33.62
CA CYS A 429 15.92 1.94 32.92
C CYS A 429 16.66 0.65 32.49
N PRO A 430 16.96 -0.32 33.38
CA PRO A 430 17.61 -1.56 32.98
C PRO A 430 16.74 -2.42 32.06
N LEU A 431 15.41 -2.39 32.22
CA LEU A 431 14.48 -3.05 31.31
C LEU A 431 14.54 -2.45 29.89
N LEU A 432 14.52 -1.13 29.76
CA LEU A 432 14.67 -0.44 28.48
C LEU A 432 16.05 -0.70 27.87
N MET A 433 17.11 -0.66 28.67
CA MET A 433 18.47 -0.98 28.21
C MET A 433 18.56 -2.40 27.66
N LEU A 434 17.99 -3.39 28.36
CA LEU A 434 17.91 -4.76 27.90
C LEU A 434 17.12 -4.87 26.59
N TRP A 435 15.97 -4.19 26.52
CA TRP A 435 15.10 -4.21 25.34
C TRP A 435 15.78 -3.60 24.11
N VAL A 436 16.36 -2.40 24.23
CA VAL A 436 17.11 -1.72 23.16
C VAL A 436 18.25 -2.62 22.68
N SER A 437 19.05 -3.15 23.61
CA SER A 437 20.16 -4.05 23.28
C SER A 437 19.68 -5.30 22.55
N ARG A 438 18.56 -5.89 22.98
CA ARG A 438 17.97 -7.07 22.33
C ARG A 438 17.44 -6.77 20.93
N VAL A 439 16.80 -5.63 20.71
CA VAL A 439 16.32 -5.20 19.39
C VAL A 439 17.51 -5.11 18.42
N TRP A 440 18.60 -4.47 18.83
CA TRP A 440 19.80 -4.34 18.01
C TRP A 440 20.55 -5.66 17.81
N LEU A 441 20.61 -6.53 18.81
CA LEU A 441 21.16 -7.89 18.66
C LEU A 441 20.36 -8.72 17.64
N LYS A 442 19.03 -8.64 17.68
CA LYS A 442 18.16 -9.34 16.72
C LYS A 442 18.25 -8.76 15.32
N ALA A 443 18.34 -7.43 15.21
CA ALA A 443 18.59 -6.78 13.93
C ALA A 443 19.92 -7.25 13.32
N ALA A 444 20.98 -7.31 14.12
CA ALA A 444 22.31 -7.77 13.69
C ALA A 444 22.34 -9.25 13.27
N ARG A 445 21.43 -10.08 13.78
CA ARG A 445 21.26 -11.50 13.42
C ARG A 445 20.29 -11.72 12.24
N SER A 446 19.83 -10.65 11.59
CA SER A 446 18.85 -10.72 10.49
C SER A 446 17.50 -11.33 10.91
N GLU A 447 17.17 -11.35 12.21
CA GLU A 447 15.92 -11.91 12.75
C GLU A 447 14.76 -10.90 12.71
N MET A 448 15.03 -9.64 12.36
CA MET A 448 14.04 -8.55 12.36
C MET A 448 13.57 -8.26 10.92
N THR A 449 12.52 -8.97 10.48
CA THR A 449 11.96 -8.83 9.12
C THR A 449 10.84 -7.79 9.00
N ASP A 450 10.26 -7.40 10.15
CA ASP A 450 9.11 -6.50 10.27
C ASP A 450 9.54 -5.12 10.78
N ASP A 451 8.63 -4.14 10.68
CA ASP A 451 8.81 -2.81 11.30
C ASP A 451 9.08 -2.97 12.80
N PRO A 452 10.08 -2.28 13.39
CA PRO A 452 10.51 -2.51 14.78
C PRO A 452 9.39 -2.38 15.83
N LEU A 453 8.40 -1.51 15.60
CA LEU A 453 7.24 -1.40 16.49
C LEU A 453 6.31 -2.61 16.38
N VAL A 454 6.12 -3.15 15.17
CA VAL A 454 5.36 -4.38 14.97
C VAL A 454 6.09 -5.56 15.58
N PHE A 455 7.42 -5.60 15.43
CA PHE A 455 8.27 -6.57 16.09
C PHE A 455 8.11 -6.51 17.61
N ALA A 456 8.13 -5.31 18.22
CA ALA A 456 7.98 -5.12 19.66
C ALA A 456 6.67 -5.70 20.22
N VAL A 457 5.58 -5.62 19.45
CA VAL A 457 4.27 -6.14 19.86
C VAL A 457 4.15 -7.65 19.63
N LYS A 458 4.79 -8.20 18.61
CA LYS A 458 4.74 -9.64 18.33
C LYS A 458 5.72 -10.45 19.19
N ASP A 459 6.91 -9.93 19.42
CA ASP A 459 7.98 -10.62 20.15
C ASP A 459 7.61 -10.83 21.64
N LYS A 460 7.67 -12.08 22.10
CA LYS A 460 7.27 -12.47 23.45
C LYS A 460 8.07 -11.74 24.53
N MET A 461 9.38 -11.62 24.34
CA MET A 461 10.26 -10.95 25.31
C MET A 461 10.02 -9.45 25.32
N SER A 462 9.81 -8.83 24.16
CA SER A 462 9.43 -7.41 24.08
C SER A 462 8.12 -7.13 24.83
N ARG A 463 7.09 -7.98 24.66
CA ARG A 463 5.86 -7.88 25.45
C ARG A 463 6.08 -8.05 26.94
N LEU A 464 6.91 -9.00 27.36
CA LEU A 464 7.27 -9.20 28.76
C LEU A 464 7.97 -7.96 29.34
N THR A 465 8.92 -7.37 28.61
CA THR A 465 9.63 -6.16 29.05
C THR A 465 8.70 -4.95 29.16
N ILE A 466 7.80 -4.77 28.19
CA ILE A 466 6.78 -3.70 28.23
C ILE A 466 5.82 -3.91 29.40
N ALA A 467 5.37 -5.15 29.64
CA ALA A 467 4.49 -5.47 30.76
C ALA A 467 5.19 -5.24 32.12
N ALA A 468 6.46 -5.65 32.25
CA ALA A 468 7.25 -5.41 33.46
C ALA A 468 7.47 -3.91 33.72
N ALA A 469 7.77 -3.13 32.67
CA ALA A 469 7.87 -1.67 32.78
C ALA A 469 6.53 -1.05 33.21
N GLY A 470 5.41 -1.51 32.65
CA GLY A 470 4.06 -1.09 33.04
C GLY A 470 3.75 -1.40 34.50
N LEU A 471 4.12 -2.59 34.99
CA LEU A 471 3.95 -2.97 36.40
C LEU A 471 4.77 -2.09 37.35
N LEU A 472 6.00 -1.73 36.98
CA LEU A 472 6.84 -0.81 37.77
C LEU A 472 6.24 0.61 37.83
N VAL A 473 5.70 1.10 36.71
CA VAL A 473 4.99 2.38 36.69
C VAL A 473 3.74 2.32 37.58
N LEU A 474 2.96 1.23 37.51
CA LEU A 474 1.81 1.04 38.40
C LEU A 474 2.23 0.95 39.88
N ALA A 475 3.30 0.22 40.20
CA ALA A 475 3.85 0.13 41.54
C ALA A 475 4.24 1.52 42.07
N SER A 476 4.96 2.33 41.28
CA SER A 476 5.35 3.69 41.67
C SER A 476 4.17 4.63 41.99
N LEU A 477 2.98 4.33 41.46
CA LEU A 477 1.74 5.07 41.70
C LEU A 477 0.97 4.58 42.92
N LEU A 478 1.10 3.31 43.29
CA LEU A 478 0.22 2.62 44.25
C LEU A 478 0.91 2.23 45.56
N TRP A 479 2.20 1.85 45.50
CA TRP A 479 2.94 1.16 46.57
C TRP A 479 4.16 1.91 47.03
#